data_AF-A0A162K6Y3-F1
#
_entry.id   AF-A0A162K6Y3-F1
#
_cell.length_a   1.000
_cell.length_b   1.000
_cell.length_c   1.000
_cell.angle_alpha   90.00
_cell.angle_beta   90.00
_cell.angle_gamma   90.00
#
_symmetry.space_group_name_H-M   'P 1'
#
loop_
_entity.id
_entity.type
_entity.pdbx_description
1 polymer ?
#
loop_
_entity_poly.entity_id
_entity_poly.type
_entity_poly.pdbx_seq_one_letter_code
_entity_poly.pdbx_strand_id
1 'polypeptide(L)'
;MTEGTGRKAATRAADPQGDQASGSTRRALAELALAMVLFGSATPVARIVTAAMPVFVAGSLRAVIGALLLLPVIIRRRKALAAIDRRSWWLIVFISAFGMVGFTVFMLYGMQMVSGIEGSVVMSTTPAVTALASVLVLKDRVSWRTVVAVALAVAGVLVLQLGAGGVAGEGAGGGGQGGNGGSGGSGGPGWIGMLLVFAAVCCQVAYTLLGKLAAQRVDPVLVAALSAWMALIVFLPLALWQLPDFAPHMVGGEAWAAALWYGAGTLAMGNWLWYAGLARVQGAVAAGFMALMPVSALVVSYILLGEPFRMVHLAGFVVVLASVLMISWEHARMARRAVARAACADRAGDEESEVVRG
;
A
#
# COMPACT_ATOMS: atom_id res chain seq x y z
N MET A 1 -35.59 8.01 -62.14
CA MET A 1 -36.37 7.06 -61.30
C MET A 1 -35.72 5.70 -61.51
N THR A 2 -35.05 5.01 -60.62
CA THR A 2 -34.80 5.13 -59.17
C THR A 2 -33.65 4.14 -58.92
N GLU A 3 -32.43 4.62 -58.61
CA GLU A 3 -31.37 3.74 -58.10
C GLU A 3 -31.59 3.56 -56.59
N GLY A 4 -31.97 2.34 -56.21
CA GLY A 4 -32.13 1.93 -54.83
C GLY A 4 -30.78 1.84 -54.14
N THR A 5 -30.56 2.77 -53.20
CA THR A 5 -29.39 2.85 -52.34
C THR A 5 -29.31 1.63 -51.42
N GLY A 6 -28.30 0.79 -51.65
CA GLY A 6 -27.90 -0.28 -50.75
C GLY A 6 -27.42 0.30 -49.42
N ARG A 7 -28.30 0.27 -48.42
CA ARG A 7 -27.98 0.60 -47.02
C ARG A 7 -27.10 -0.53 -46.47
N LYS A 8 -25.77 -0.43 -46.68
CA LYS A 8 -24.78 -1.27 -46.01
C LYS A 8 -24.92 -1.08 -44.50
N ALA A 9 -25.35 -2.14 -43.83
CA ALA A 9 -25.23 -2.31 -42.39
C ALA A 9 -23.75 -2.27 -42.02
N ALA A 10 -23.27 -1.12 -41.55
CA ALA A 10 -21.99 -1.02 -40.87
C ALA A 10 -22.18 -1.60 -39.47
N THR A 11 -21.92 -2.91 -39.34
CA THR A 11 -21.69 -3.57 -38.07
C THR A 11 -20.55 -2.83 -37.37
N ARG A 12 -20.90 -2.03 -36.36
CA ARG A 12 -19.98 -1.30 -35.48
C ARG A 12 -19.03 -2.34 -34.86
N ALA A 13 -17.86 -2.52 -35.45
CA ALA A 13 -16.81 -3.34 -34.84
C ALA A 13 -16.57 -2.78 -33.44
N ALA A 14 -16.78 -3.61 -32.42
CA ALA A 14 -16.47 -3.27 -31.04
C ALA A 14 -14.98 -2.92 -31.00
N ASP A 15 -14.66 -1.68 -30.67
CA ASP A 15 -13.28 -1.19 -30.56
C ASP A 15 -12.54 -1.99 -29.46
N PRO A 16 -11.61 -2.89 -29.84
CA PRO A 16 -10.93 -3.75 -28.87
C PRO A 16 -10.01 -2.97 -27.93
N GLN A 17 -9.58 -1.77 -28.32
CA GLN A 17 -8.64 -0.95 -27.54
C GLN A 17 -9.32 -0.24 -26.37
N GLY A 18 -10.57 0.20 -26.53
CA GLY A 18 -11.37 0.79 -25.44
C GLY A 18 -11.67 -0.21 -24.31
N ASP A 19 -11.94 -1.47 -24.66
CA ASP A 19 -12.29 -2.50 -23.67
C ASP A 19 -11.05 -3.02 -22.92
N GLN A 20 -9.91 -3.16 -23.61
CA GLN A 20 -8.61 -3.53 -23.01
C GLN A 20 -8.05 -2.45 -22.06
N ALA A 21 -8.21 -1.16 -22.40
CA ALA A 21 -7.83 -0.05 -21.52
C ALA A 21 -8.70 0.00 -20.24
N SER A 22 -9.98 -0.32 -20.35
CA SER A 22 -10.89 -0.40 -19.20
C SER A 22 -10.60 -1.60 -18.30
N GLY A 23 -10.27 -2.76 -18.90
CA GLY A 23 -9.92 -3.99 -18.19
C GLY A 23 -8.62 -3.89 -17.40
N SER A 24 -7.58 -3.30 -17.99
CA SER A 24 -6.28 -3.08 -17.32
C SER A 24 -6.39 -2.14 -16.10
N THR A 25 -7.24 -1.11 -16.20
CA THR A 25 -7.52 -0.19 -15.09
C THR A 25 -8.25 -0.88 -13.94
N ARG A 26 -9.32 -1.64 -14.22
CA ARG A 26 -10.06 -2.39 -13.19
C ARG A 26 -9.17 -3.39 -12.46
N ARG A 27 -8.30 -4.07 -13.21
CA ARG A 27 -7.31 -4.99 -12.64
C ARG A 27 -6.37 -4.28 -11.67
N ALA A 28 -5.83 -3.11 -12.03
CA ALA A 28 -4.95 -2.35 -11.15
C ALA A 28 -5.64 -1.93 -9.84
N LEU A 29 -6.91 -1.50 -9.92
CA LEU A 29 -7.69 -1.17 -8.72
C LEU A 29 -7.94 -2.39 -7.82
N ALA A 30 -8.24 -3.54 -8.43
CA ALA A 30 -8.42 -4.79 -7.69
C ALA A 30 -7.12 -5.25 -7.00
N GLU A 31 -5.98 -5.11 -7.68
CA GLU A 31 -4.66 -5.41 -7.12
C GLU A 31 -4.33 -4.51 -5.91
N LEU A 32 -4.62 -3.21 -5.99
CA LEU A 32 -4.44 -2.28 -4.86
C LEU A 32 -5.35 -2.61 -3.68
N ALA A 33 -6.63 -2.92 -3.95
CA ALA A 33 -7.57 -3.30 -2.91
C ALA A 33 -7.13 -4.59 -2.20
N LEU A 34 -6.79 -5.61 -2.98
CA LEU A 34 -6.34 -6.89 -2.43
C LEU A 34 -5.02 -6.75 -1.67
N ALA A 35 -4.08 -5.95 -2.17
CA ALA A 35 -2.85 -5.64 -1.46
C ALA A 35 -3.12 -4.98 -0.09
N MET A 36 -4.05 -4.03 -0.03
CA MET A 36 -4.39 -3.35 1.22
C MET A 36 -5.15 -4.25 2.19
N VAL A 37 -5.95 -5.20 1.69
CA VAL A 37 -6.54 -6.25 2.53
C VAL A 37 -5.45 -7.14 3.13
N LEU A 38 -4.49 -7.60 2.32
CA LEU A 38 -3.36 -8.40 2.79
C LEU A 38 -2.51 -7.63 3.80
N PHE A 39 -2.16 -6.37 3.53
CA PHE A 39 -1.41 -5.53 4.47
C PHE A 39 -2.18 -5.26 5.76
N GLY A 40 -3.50 -5.08 5.70
CA GLY A 40 -4.32 -4.94 6.91
C GLY A 40 -4.28 -6.18 7.80
N SER A 41 -4.25 -7.39 7.21
CA SER A 41 -4.10 -8.64 7.97
C SER A 41 -2.76 -8.75 8.71
N ALA A 42 -1.76 -7.96 8.31
CA ALA A 42 -0.42 -8.02 8.90
C ALA A 42 -0.43 -7.67 10.39
N THR A 43 -1.29 -6.75 10.82
CA THR A 43 -1.35 -6.27 12.20
C THR A 43 -1.77 -7.36 13.22
N PRO A 44 -2.95 -7.98 13.09
CA PRO A 44 -3.35 -9.08 13.99
C PRO A 44 -2.42 -10.29 13.89
N VAL A 45 -1.95 -10.62 12.68
CA VAL A 45 -1.01 -11.73 12.47
C VAL A 45 0.33 -11.46 13.15
N ALA A 46 0.84 -10.23 13.07
CA ALA A 46 2.07 -9.83 13.73
C ALA A 46 1.95 -9.98 15.25
N ARG A 47 0.80 -9.65 15.87
CA ARG A 47 0.58 -9.85 17.31
C ARG A 47 0.75 -11.32 17.72
N ILE A 48 0.12 -12.25 16.98
CA ILE A 48 0.26 -13.70 17.23
C ILE A 48 1.73 -14.12 17.13
N VAL A 49 2.44 -13.64 16.11
CA VAL A 49 3.84 -13.94 15.88
C VAL A 49 4.72 -13.37 17.00
N THR A 50 4.61 -12.08 17.31
CA THR A 50 5.46 -11.40 18.31
C THR A 50 5.18 -11.84 19.74
N ALA A 51 4.01 -12.42 20.01
CA ALA A 51 3.72 -13.04 21.30
C ALA A 51 4.49 -14.36 21.51
N ALA A 52 4.81 -15.06 20.41
CA ALA A 52 5.45 -16.37 20.45
C ALA A 52 6.94 -16.36 20.10
N MET A 53 7.42 -15.32 19.39
CA MET A 53 8.82 -15.24 18.98
C MET A 53 9.40 -13.82 19.08
N PRO A 54 10.72 -13.68 19.28
CA PRO A 54 11.36 -12.38 19.36
C PRO A 54 11.22 -11.56 18.06
N VAL A 55 11.15 -10.23 18.17
CA VAL A 55 10.77 -9.33 17.07
C VAL A 55 11.71 -9.40 15.86
N PHE A 56 13.03 -9.51 16.07
CA PHE A 56 13.97 -9.60 14.95
C PHE A 56 13.96 -10.99 14.31
N VAL A 57 13.71 -12.04 15.10
CA VAL A 57 13.47 -13.40 14.58
C VAL A 57 12.19 -13.44 13.73
N ALA A 58 11.08 -12.86 14.22
CA ALA A 58 9.84 -12.72 13.45
C ALA A 58 10.06 -11.93 12.13
N GLY A 59 10.76 -10.81 12.21
CA GLY A 59 11.06 -9.95 11.06
C GLY A 59 11.93 -10.65 10.02
N SER A 60 12.96 -11.38 10.45
CA SER A 60 13.81 -12.17 9.56
C SER A 60 13.06 -13.35 8.94
N LEU A 61 12.24 -14.08 9.71
CA LEU A 61 11.44 -15.19 9.19
C LEU A 61 10.46 -14.71 8.12
N ARG A 62 9.77 -13.59 8.38
CA ARG A 62 8.94 -12.89 7.39
C ARG A 62 9.74 -12.58 6.12
N ALA A 63 10.94 -12.03 6.26
CA ALA A 63 11.81 -11.66 5.15
C ALA A 63 12.33 -12.88 4.37
N VAL A 64 12.76 -13.94 5.05
CA VAL A 64 13.19 -15.21 4.46
C VAL A 64 12.06 -15.81 3.63
N ILE A 65 10.86 -15.94 4.21
CA ILE A 65 9.71 -16.53 3.52
C ILE A 65 9.36 -15.73 2.27
N GLY A 66 9.29 -14.39 2.38
CA GLY A 66 9.01 -13.54 1.23
C GLY A 66 10.10 -13.60 0.15
N ALA A 67 11.37 -13.58 0.55
CA ALA A 67 12.53 -13.66 -0.34
C ALA A 67 12.59 -15.01 -1.08
N LEU A 68 12.34 -16.12 -0.37
CA LEU A 68 12.31 -17.46 -0.95
C LEU A 68 11.14 -17.65 -1.92
N LEU A 69 9.94 -17.17 -1.57
CA LEU A 69 8.77 -17.26 -2.46
C LEU A 69 8.94 -16.45 -3.75
N LEU A 70 9.65 -15.32 -3.68
CA LEU A 70 9.92 -14.47 -4.84
C LEU A 70 11.25 -14.82 -5.56
N LEU A 71 12.07 -15.72 -5.02
CA LEU A 71 13.33 -16.15 -5.62
C LEU A 71 13.15 -16.78 -7.02
N PRO A 72 12.15 -17.65 -7.29
CA PRO A 72 11.92 -18.18 -8.63
C PRO A 72 11.64 -17.09 -9.66
N VAL A 73 11.05 -15.96 -9.24
CA VAL A 73 10.81 -14.80 -10.11
C VAL A 73 12.14 -14.17 -10.52
N ILE A 74 13.05 -13.94 -9.57
CA ILE A 74 14.39 -13.40 -9.84
C ILE A 74 15.14 -14.30 -10.82
N ILE A 75 15.09 -15.63 -10.60
CA ILE A 75 15.76 -16.61 -11.47
C ILE A 75 15.16 -16.60 -12.88
N ARG A 76 13.82 -16.55 -13.00
CA ARG A 76 13.14 -16.51 -14.31
C ARG A 76 13.28 -15.17 -15.03
N ARG A 77 13.51 -14.08 -14.30
CA ARG A 77 13.63 -12.71 -14.83
C ARG A 77 15.06 -12.20 -14.83
N ARG A 78 16.08 -13.08 -14.84
CA ARG A 78 17.51 -12.71 -14.83
C ARG A 78 17.89 -11.68 -15.91
N LYS A 79 17.32 -11.79 -17.12
CA LYS A 79 17.56 -10.81 -18.19
C LYS A 79 17.04 -9.41 -17.83
N ALA A 80 15.85 -9.34 -17.22
CA ALA A 80 15.28 -8.08 -16.75
C ALA A 80 16.08 -7.51 -15.56
N LEU A 81 16.58 -8.37 -14.67
CA LEU A 81 17.49 -7.97 -13.59
C LEU A 81 18.81 -7.38 -14.12
N ALA A 82 19.41 -8.01 -15.13
CA ALA A 82 20.64 -7.52 -15.75
C ALA A 82 20.43 -6.21 -16.52
N ALA A 83 19.21 -5.96 -16.99
CA ALA A 83 18.82 -4.74 -17.70
C ALA A 83 18.46 -3.57 -16.75
N ILE A 84 18.49 -3.76 -15.43
CA ILE A 84 18.24 -2.67 -14.47
C ILE A 84 19.36 -1.64 -14.57
N ASP A 85 19.00 -0.42 -14.95
CA ASP A 85 19.93 0.69 -15.02
C ASP A 85 20.32 1.18 -13.61
N ARG A 86 21.46 1.89 -13.52
CA ARG A 86 22.02 2.37 -12.24
C ARG A 86 21.03 3.23 -11.44
N ARG A 87 20.16 4.01 -12.09
CA ARG A 87 19.17 4.84 -11.40
C ARG A 87 18.08 3.99 -10.78
N SER A 88 17.58 2.98 -11.49
CA SER A 88 16.57 2.05 -10.95
C SER A 88 17.12 1.21 -9.80
N TRP A 89 18.41 0.85 -9.84
CA TRP A 89 19.07 0.17 -8.72
C TRP A 89 19.11 1.06 -7.47
N TRP A 90 19.48 2.33 -7.62
CA TRP A 90 19.44 3.28 -6.50
C TRP A 90 18.03 3.49 -5.96
N LEU A 91 16.99 3.53 -6.81
CA LEU A 91 15.60 3.59 -6.34
C LEU A 91 15.28 2.42 -5.42
N ILE A 92 15.69 1.19 -5.77
CA ILE A 92 15.44 -0.02 -4.97
C ILE A 92 16.19 0.02 -3.62
N VAL A 93 17.42 0.52 -3.62
CA VAL A 93 18.19 0.73 -2.38
C VAL A 93 17.48 1.75 -1.49
N PHE A 94 17.08 2.89 -2.04
CA PHE A 94 16.38 3.92 -1.27
C PHE A 94 15.00 3.48 -0.80
N ILE A 95 14.27 2.66 -1.56
CA ILE A 95 13.01 2.04 -1.11
C ILE A 95 13.25 1.27 0.19
N SER A 96 14.33 0.50 0.25
CA SER A 96 14.63 -0.33 1.43
C SER A 96 15.19 0.51 2.58
N ALA A 97 16.04 1.50 2.28
CA ALA A 97 16.58 2.42 3.27
C ALA A 97 15.47 3.24 3.94
N PHE A 98 14.56 3.85 3.19
CA PHE A 98 13.44 4.61 3.76
C PHE A 98 12.35 3.69 4.32
N GLY A 99 12.01 2.61 3.61
CA GLY A 99 10.87 1.76 3.95
C GLY A 99 11.11 0.81 5.11
N MET A 100 12.30 0.21 5.22
CA MET A 100 12.59 -0.77 6.28
C MET A 100 13.45 -0.21 7.40
N VAL A 101 14.46 0.60 7.09
CA VAL A 101 15.36 1.11 8.13
C VAL A 101 14.82 2.42 8.70
N GLY A 102 14.64 3.44 7.85
CA GLY A 102 14.22 4.78 8.24
C GLY A 102 12.85 4.78 8.94
N PHE A 103 11.84 4.18 8.32
CA PHE A 103 10.52 4.03 8.93
C PHE A 103 10.59 3.33 10.29
N THR A 104 11.26 2.17 10.37
CA THR A 104 11.33 1.39 11.62
C THR A 104 12.06 2.14 12.73
N VAL A 105 13.20 2.77 12.42
CA VAL A 105 13.98 3.54 13.40
C VAL A 105 13.17 4.72 13.92
N PHE A 106 12.65 5.57 13.04
CA PHE A 106 11.89 6.75 13.47
C PHE A 106 10.59 6.39 14.19
N MET A 107 9.91 5.33 13.75
CA MET A 107 8.70 4.86 14.41
C MET A 107 9.01 4.30 15.80
N LEU A 108 10.06 3.47 15.94
CA LEU A 108 10.45 2.89 17.22
C LEU A 108 10.85 3.96 18.25
N TYR A 109 11.71 4.90 17.88
CA TYR A 109 12.10 5.99 18.78
C TYR A 109 10.96 6.99 19.01
N GLY A 110 10.16 7.29 18.01
CA GLY A 110 9.03 8.22 18.14
C GLY A 110 7.96 7.70 19.10
N MET A 111 7.58 6.42 18.97
CA MET A 111 6.58 5.76 19.82
C MET A 111 7.03 5.60 21.28
N GLN A 112 8.33 5.65 21.58
CA GLN A 112 8.82 5.69 22.96
C GLN A 112 8.57 7.02 23.65
N MET A 113 8.32 8.09 22.88
CA MET A 113 8.22 9.47 23.38
C MET A 113 6.80 10.04 23.31
N VAL A 114 5.85 9.34 22.68
CA VAL A 114 4.45 9.75 22.55
C VAL A 114 3.51 8.63 23.00
N SER A 115 2.30 9.00 23.39
CA SER A 115 1.26 8.00 23.64
C SER A 115 0.86 7.29 22.34
N GLY A 116 0.36 6.05 22.45
CA GLY A 116 -0.15 5.30 21.30
C GLY A 116 -1.25 6.04 20.54
N ILE A 117 -2.09 6.82 21.25
CA ILE A 117 -3.12 7.66 20.64
C ILE A 117 -2.47 8.76 19.80
N GLU A 118 -1.53 9.53 20.35
CA GLU A 118 -0.83 10.60 19.61
C GLU A 118 -0.11 10.04 18.38
N GLY A 119 0.61 8.92 18.52
CA GLY A 119 1.27 8.26 17.39
C GLY A 119 0.28 7.81 16.30
N SER A 120 -0.84 7.22 16.70
CA SER A 120 -1.87 6.74 15.78
C SER A 120 -2.57 7.88 15.00
N VAL A 121 -2.78 9.04 15.66
CA VAL A 121 -3.29 10.26 15.03
C VAL A 121 -2.31 10.76 13.98
N VAL A 122 -1.02 10.82 14.26
CA VAL A 122 0.00 11.22 13.27
C VAL A 122 0.04 10.24 12.10
N MET A 123 -0.01 8.93 12.35
CA MET A 123 -0.03 7.90 11.28
C MET A 123 -1.31 7.92 10.43
N SER A 124 -2.43 8.43 10.96
CA SER A 124 -3.66 8.59 10.17
C SER A 124 -3.51 9.60 9.02
N THR A 125 -2.47 10.45 9.07
CA THR A 125 -2.17 11.42 8.01
C THR A 125 -1.50 10.79 6.79
N THR A 126 -1.00 9.54 6.88
CA THR A 126 -0.26 8.88 5.79
C THR A 126 -0.97 8.91 4.43
N PRO A 127 -2.28 8.61 4.30
CA PRO A 127 -2.97 8.71 3.01
C PRO A 127 -2.98 10.14 2.45
N ALA A 128 -3.17 11.15 3.30
CA ALA A 128 -3.15 12.55 2.88
C ALA A 128 -1.75 13.01 2.44
N VAL A 129 -0.72 12.71 3.23
CA VAL A 129 0.67 13.04 2.89
C VAL A 129 1.10 12.30 1.62
N THR A 130 0.71 11.03 1.45
CA THR A 130 0.99 10.27 0.23
C THR A 130 0.32 10.88 -0.99
N ALA A 131 -0.96 11.28 -0.88
CA ALA A 131 -1.67 11.94 -1.97
C ALA A 131 -1.02 13.27 -2.34
N LEU A 132 -0.71 14.12 -1.34
CA LEU A 132 -0.05 15.41 -1.55
C LEU A 132 1.33 15.26 -2.19
N ALA A 133 2.17 14.37 -1.64
CA ALA A 133 3.50 14.12 -2.17
C ALA A 133 3.43 13.51 -3.57
N SER A 134 2.40 12.73 -3.89
CA SER A 134 2.16 12.26 -5.26
C SER A 134 1.90 13.41 -6.22
N VAL A 135 1.13 14.43 -5.82
CA VAL A 135 0.92 15.63 -6.67
C VAL A 135 2.23 16.37 -6.88
N LEU A 136 3.00 16.59 -5.82
CA LEU A 136 4.23 17.38 -5.86
C LEU A 136 5.36 16.69 -6.63
N VAL A 137 5.57 15.38 -6.40
CA VAL A 137 6.70 14.61 -6.94
C VAL A 137 6.39 14.02 -8.31
N LEU A 138 5.21 13.41 -8.49
CA LEU A 138 4.83 12.79 -9.77
C LEU A 138 4.13 13.76 -10.72
N LYS A 139 3.83 14.99 -10.26
CA LYS A 139 3.08 16.00 -11.05
C LYS A 139 1.72 15.48 -11.54
N ASP A 140 1.10 14.61 -10.73
CA ASP A 140 -0.21 14.02 -11.04
C ASP A 140 -1.27 15.13 -11.13
N ARG A 141 -2.11 15.12 -12.18
CA ARG A 141 -3.29 15.98 -12.26
C ARG A 141 -4.40 15.41 -11.38
N VAL A 142 -4.59 16.02 -10.21
CA VAL A 142 -5.59 15.57 -9.22
C VAL A 142 -6.89 16.33 -9.40
N SER A 143 -8.01 15.61 -9.44
CA SER A 143 -9.33 16.25 -9.43
C SER A 143 -9.73 16.60 -8.00
N TRP A 144 -10.54 17.65 -7.82
CA TRP A 144 -11.04 18.04 -6.50
C TRP A 144 -11.79 16.90 -5.78
N ARG A 145 -12.37 15.97 -6.55
CA ARG A 145 -13.08 14.80 -6.03
C ARG A 145 -12.12 13.77 -5.44
N THR A 146 -10.95 13.58 -6.05
CA THR A 146 -9.89 12.77 -5.44
C THR A 146 -9.45 13.38 -4.11
N VAL A 147 -9.35 14.71 -4.01
CA VAL A 147 -9.02 15.40 -2.75
C VAL A 147 -10.09 15.17 -1.69
N VAL A 148 -11.37 15.36 -2.04
CA VAL A 148 -12.50 15.09 -1.12
C VAL A 148 -12.52 13.63 -0.67
N ALA A 149 -12.25 12.70 -1.58
CA ALA A 149 -12.24 11.30 -1.22
C ALA A 149 -11.04 10.92 -0.33
N VAL A 150 -9.85 11.52 -0.54
CA VAL A 150 -8.73 11.37 0.40
C VAL A 150 -9.07 11.97 1.76
N ALA A 151 -9.74 13.12 1.82
CA ALA A 151 -10.20 13.70 3.08
C ALA A 151 -11.21 12.79 3.80
N LEU A 152 -12.17 12.21 3.07
CA LEU A 152 -13.10 11.21 3.61
C LEU A 152 -12.36 9.96 4.09
N ALA A 153 -11.35 9.50 3.36
CA ALA A 153 -10.53 8.36 3.76
C ALA A 153 -9.82 8.62 5.10
N VAL A 154 -9.18 9.78 5.25
CA VAL A 154 -8.55 10.20 6.52
C VAL A 154 -9.57 10.29 7.65
N ALA A 155 -10.73 10.92 7.40
CA ALA A 155 -11.81 11.02 8.39
C ALA A 155 -12.33 9.64 8.84
N GLY A 156 -12.52 8.71 7.89
CA GLY A 156 -12.94 7.34 8.19
C GLY A 156 -11.91 6.59 9.05
N VAL A 157 -10.62 6.73 8.73
CA VAL A 157 -9.54 6.15 9.54
C VAL A 157 -9.53 6.74 10.95
N LEU A 158 -9.71 8.06 11.11
CA LEU A 158 -9.80 8.70 12.42
C LEU A 158 -10.99 8.16 13.24
N VAL A 159 -12.16 7.98 12.63
CA VAL A 159 -13.34 7.40 13.31
C VAL A 159 -13.09 5.96 13.73
N LEU A 160 -12.46 5.14 12.87
CA LEU A 160 -12.05 3.78 13.23
C LEU A 160 -11.11 3.78 14.44
N GLN A 161 -10.17 4.73 14.49
CA GLN A 161 -9.24 4.86 15.61
C GLN A 161 -9.91 5.33 16.89
N LEU A 162 -10.91 6.21 16.85
CA LEU A 162 -11.68 6.60 18.04
C LEU A 162 -12.41 5.39 18.66
N GLY A 163 -12.94 4.50 17.82
CA GLY A 163 -13.52 3.24 18.29
C GLY A 163 -12.48 2.24 18.79
N ALA A 164 -11.30 2.26 18.19
CA ALA A 164 -10.13 1.51 18.64
C ALA A 164 -9.45 2.14 19.85
N GLY A 165 -9.74 3.37 20.29
CA GLY A 165 -9.09 4.02 21.43
C GLY A 165 -9.24 3.28 22.78
N GLY A 166 -10.13 2.28 22.86
CA GLY A 166 -10.20 1.32 23.98
C GLY A 166 -9.42 0.01 23.77
N VAL A 167 -8.81 -0.19 22.60
CA VAL A 167 -8.14 -1.42 22.10
C VAL A 167 -6.77 -1.12 21.45
N ALA A 168 -6.47 0.16 21.18
CA ALA A 168 -5.31 0.67 20.44
C ALA A 168 -4.04 0.80 21.29
N GLY A 169 -4.09 0.40 22.55
CA GLY A 169 -2.91 0.26 23.40
C GLY A 169 -1.94 -0.85 22.94
N GLU A 170 -2.35 -1.75 22.04
CA GLU A 170 -1.60 -3.00 21.83
C GLU A 170 -1.34 -3.36 20.35
N GLY A 171 -1.76 -2.53 19.38
CA GLY A 171 -1.92 -3.00 17.99
C GLY A 171 -0.98 -2.45 16.93
N ALA A 172 -0.41 -1.26 17.10
CA ALA A 172 0.49 -0.65 16.11
C ALA A 172 1.92 -0.43 16.63
N GLY A 173 2.25 -1.02 17.79
CA GLY A 173 3.59 -1.03 18.35
C GLY A 173 3.98 -2.45 18.69
N GLY A 174 5.19 -2.87 18.31
CA GLY A 174 5.81 -4.06 18.88
C GLY A 174 5.78 -3.97 20.40
N GLY A 175 5.59 -5.13 21.03
CA GLY A 175 5.42 -5.25 22.49
C GLY A 175 6.52 -4.54 23.29
N GLY A 176 6.07 -3.95 24.40
CA GLY A 176 6.91 -3.27 25.37
C GLY A 176 6.10 -2.67 26.51
N GLN A 177 5.53 -3.56 27.33
CA GLN A 177 5.20 -3.46 28.77
C GLN A 177 4.59 -2.16 29.34
N GLY A 178 3.49 -2.37 30.06
CA GLY A 178 2.71 -1.34 30.75
C GLY A 178 3.47 -0.52 31.80
N GLY A 179 2.89 0.62 32.13
CA GLY A 179 3.29 1.41 33.28
C GLY A 179 2.81 2.86 33.22
N ASN A 180 1.64 3.10 33.80
CA ASN A 180 1.11 4.39 34.28
C ASN A 180 0.64 5.47 33.28
N GLY A 181 -0.63 5.84 33.49
CA GLY A 181 -1.22 7.12 33.06
C GLY A 181 -0.63 8.31 33.81
N GLY A 182 0.64 8.61 33.55
CA GLY A 182 1.31 9.78 34.06
C GLY A 182 2.30 10.29 33.02
N SER A 183 2.17 11.56 32.67
CA SER A 183 3.22 12.38 32.09
C SER A 183 4.59 12.04 32.68
N GLY A 184 5.43 11.27 31.97
CA GLY A 184 6.78 10.95 32.44
C GLY A 184 7.35 9.64 31.90
N GLY A 185 7.93 9.69 30.69
CA GLY A 185 8.76 8.64 30.11
C GLY A 185 9.95 9.23 29.35
N SER A 186 11.06 9.43 30.07
CA SER A 186 12.45 9.63 29.63
C SER A 186 12.77 10.26 28.25
N GLY A 187 13.26 11.50 28.28
CA GLY A 187 14.43 11.92 27.48
C GLY A 187 14.29 13.06 26.48
N GLY A 188 13.08 13.45 26.09
CA GLY A 188 12.89 14.62 25.21
C GLY A 188 11.46 15.14 25.21
N PRO A 189 11.26 16.40 24.81
CA PRO A 189 9.92 17.00 24.79
C PRO A 189 9.02 16.27 23.78
N GLY A 190 7.76 16.00 24.16
CA GLY A 190 6.82 15.16 23.39
C GLY A 190 6.59 15.60 21.93
N TRP A 191 6.87 16.86 21.58
CA TRP A 191 6.85 17.33 20.20
C TRP A 191 7.95 16.70 19.32
N ILE A 192 9.10 16.33 19.90
CA ILE A 192 10.15 15.57 19.19
C ILE A 192 9.64 14.18 18.83
N GLY A 193 8.94 13.52 19.75
CA GLY A 193 8.30 12.23 19.48
C GLY A 193 7.30 12.32 18.33
N MET A 194 6.42 13.33 18.34
CA MET A 194 5.48 13.57 17.23
C MET A 194 6.21 13.84 15.90
N LEU A 195 7.31 14.60 15.94
CA LEU A 195 8.13 14.89 14.76
C LEU A 195 8.85 13.63 14.23
N LEU A 196 9.30 12.73 15.11
CA LEU A 196 9.87 11.44 14.73
C LEU A 196 8.80 10.52 14.10
N VAL A 197 7.61 10.43 14.69
CA VAL A 197 6.51 9.67 14.08
C VAL A 197 6.12 10.26 12.72
N PHE A 198 6.10 11.59 12.59
CA PHE A 198 5.86 12.24 11.30
C PHE A 198 7.00 11.99 10.30
N ALA A 199 8.26 11.96 10.75
CA ALA A 199 9.39 11.57 9.92
C ALA A 199 9.26 10.11 9.42
N ALA A 200 8.70 9.21 10.25
CA ALA A 200 8.36 7.87 9.81
C ALA A 200 7.29 7.88 8.71
N VAL A 201 6.24 8.71 8.85
CA VAL A 201 5.23 8.91 7.78
C VAL A 201 5.89 9.41 6.49
N CYS A 202 6.79 10.38 6.57
CA CYS A 202 7.55 10.86 5.41
C CYS A 202 8.41 9.76 4.77
N CYS A 203 9.06 8.91 5.56
CA CYS A 203 9.77 7.73 5.05
C CYS A 203 8.82 6.75 4.36
N GLN A 204 7.63 6.55 4.94
CA GLN A 204 6.57 5.70 4.37
C GLN A 204 6.14 6.19 2.98
N VAL A 205 5.93 7.49 2.87
CA VAL A 205 5.55 8.17 1.64
C VAL A 205 6.69 8.09 0.63
N ALA A 206 7.93 8.36 1.05
CA ALA A 206 9.11 8.28 0.20
C ALA A 206 9.28 6.88 -0.40
N TYR A 207 9.22 5.81 0.40
CA TYR A 207 9.32 4.45 -0.15
C TYR A 207 8.20 4.17 -1.14
N THR A 208 6.97 4.65 -0.88
CA THR A 208 5.83 4.40 -1.77
C THR A 208 6.03 5.08 -3.12
N LEU A 209 6.46 6.34 -3.12
CA LEU A 209 6.72 7.10 -4.34
C LEU A 209 7.92 6.55 -5.12
N LEU A 210 9.01 6.22 -4.43
CA LEU A 210 10.17 5.58 -5.05
C LEU A 210 9.79 4.21 -5.61
N GLY A 211 8.96 3.45 -4.90
CA GLY A 211 8.37 2.18 -5.32
C GLY A 211 7.58 2.31 -6.60
N LYS A 212 6.75 3.35 -6.71
CA LYS A 212 6.04 3.68 -7.95
C LYS A 212 7.01 3.98 -9.09
N LEU A 213 7.99 4.86 -8.86
CA LEU A 213 8.97 5.24 -9.89
C LEU A 213 9.80 4.04 -10.35
N ALA A 214 10.14 3.12 -9.45
CA ALA A 214 10.83 1.87 -9.76
C ALA A 214 9.92 0.93 -10.55
N ALA A 215 8.67 0.72 -10.11
CA ALA A 215 7.72 -0.18 -10.74
C ALA A 215 7.23 0.28 -12.12
N GLN A 216 7.41 1.56 -12.47
CA GLN A 216 7.20 2.07 -13.83
C GLN A 216 8.36 1.76 -14.79
N ARG A 217 9.56 1.48 -14.26
CA ARG A 217 10.79 1.24 -15.05
C ARG A 217 11.21 -0.23 -15.05
N VAL A 218 10.90 -0.94 -13.97
CA VAL A 218 11.29 -2.32 -13.70
C VAL A 218 10.01 -3.13 -13.46
N ASP A 219 10.02 -4.41 -13.86
CA ASP A 219 8.93 -5.34 -13.58
C ASP A 219 8.52 -5.25 -12.09
N PRO A 220 7.25 -4.92 -11.77
CA PRO A 220 6.79 -4.75 -10.39
C PRO A 220 7.04 -5.96 -9.49
N VAL A 221 7.01 -7.18 -10.05
CA VAL A 221 7.28 -8.40 -9.27
C VAL A 221 8.76 -8.46 -8.88
N LEU A 222 9.64 -7.95 -9.75
CA LEU A 222 11.07 -7.88 -9.48
C LEU A 222 11.39 -6.79 -8.44
N VAL A 223 10.69 -5.65 -8.48
CA VAL A 223 10.79 -4.63 -7.42
C VAL A 223 10.37 -5.19 -6.06
N ALA A 224 9.26 -5.94 -6.01
CA ALA A 224 8.80 -6.64 -4.80
C ALA A 224 9.85 -7.64 -4.30
N ALA A 225 10.40 -8.46 -5.20
CA ALA A 225 11.39 -9.47 -4.88
C ALA A 225 12.68 -8.86 -4.32
N LEU A 226 13.24 -7.86 -5.00
CA LEU A 226 14.46 -7.20 -4.57
C LEU A 226 14.28 -6.46 -3.24
N SER A 227 13.10 -5.86 -3.01
CA SER A 227 12.76 -5.27 -1.71
C SER A 227 12.75 -6.34 -0.60
N ALA A 228 12.14 -7.50 -0.84
CA ALA A 228 12.11 -8.59 0.15
C ALA A 228 13.52 -9.12 0.47
N TRP A 229 14.39 -9.23 -0.53
CA TRP A 229 15.80 -9.61 -0.31
C TRP A 229 16.59 -8.56 0.46
N MET A 230 16.33 -7.28 0.21
CA MET A 230 16.97 -6.21 1.00
C MET A 230 16.47 -6.21 2.45
N ALA A 231 15.19 -6.50 2.68
CA ALA A 231 14.65 -6.73 4.02
C ALA A 231 15.42 -7.82 4.75
N LEU A 232 15.66 -8.94 4.07
CA LEU A 232 16.41 -10.05 4.63
C LEU A 232 17.83 -9.62 5.03
N ILE A 233 18.54 -8.88 4.18
CA ILE A 233 19.89 -8.39 4.49
C ILE A 233 19.90 -7.53 5.76
N VAL A 234 18.87 -6.69 5.96
CA VAL A 234 18.76 -5.81 7.14
C VAL A 234 18.39 -6.60 8.40
N PHE A 235 17.41 -7.49 8.33
CA PHE A 235 16.90 -8.20 9.49
C PHE A 235 17.76 -9.41 9.90
N LEU A 236 18.51 -10.01 8.98
CA LEU A 236 19.33 -11.18 9.26
C LEU A 236 20.38 -10.96 10.37
N PRO A 237 21.22 -9.91 10.37
CA PRO A 237 22.18 -9.70 11.46
C PRO A 237 21.49 -9.45 12.81
N LEU A 238 20.37 -8.74 12.81
CA LEU A 238 19.58 -8.48 14.01
C LEU A 238 18.94 -9.77 14.58
N ALA A 239 18.51 -10.67 13.68
CA ALA A 239 17.98 -11.96 14.07
C ALA A 239 19.06 -12.91 14.59
N LEU A 240 20.25 -12.92 13.98
CA LEU A 240 21.41 -13.69 14.46
C LEU A 240 21.81 -13.29 15.88
N TRP A 241 21.68 -12.01 16.21
CA TRP A 241 21.92 -11.52 17.57
C TRP A 241 20.87 -12.02 18.57
N GLN A 242 19.60 -12.16 18.16
CA GLN A 242 18.48 -12.57 19.02
C GLN A 242 18.18 -14.08 18.98
N LEU A 243 18.86 -14.83 18.11
CA LEU A 243 18.69 -16.27 17.94
C LEU A 243 19.02 -17.12 19.19
N PRO A 244 20.01 -16.77 20.03
CA PRO A 244 20.29 -17.52 21.26
C PRO A 244 19.12 -17.54 22.25
N ASP A 245 18.31 -16.49 22.28
CA ASP A 245 17.15 -16.36 23.17
C ASP A 245 15.88 -17.02 22.60
N PHE A 246 15.95 -17.50 21.35
CA PHE A 246 14.81 -18.09 20.67
C PHE A 246 14.78 -19.60 20.87
N ALA A 247 13.67 -20.10 21.43
CA ALA A 247 13.40 -21.52 21.62
C ALA A 247 12.30 -22.00 20.66
N PRO A 248 12.64 -22.51 19.45
CA PRO A 248 11.64 -22.84 18.43
C PRO A 248 10.66 -23.94 18.86
N HIS A 249 11.08 -24.83 19.76
CA HIS A 249 10.27 -25.93 20.27
C HIS A 249 9.12 -25.48 21.18
N MET A 250 9.18 -24.25 21.71
CA MET A 250 8.12 -23.64 22.52
C MET A 250 7.04 -22.95 21.67
N VAL A 251 7.27 -22.83 20.36
CA VAL A 251 6.37 -22.11 19.44
C VAL A 251 5.29 -23.06 18.91
N GLY A 252 4.03 -22.75 19.22
CA GLY A 252 2.88 -23.51 18.74
C GLY A 252 2.67 -23.42 17.23
N GLY A 253 1.95 -24.39 16.65
CA GLY A 253 1.69 -24.47 15.22
C GLY A 253 0.92 -23.25 14.66
N GLU A 254 0.07 -22.62 15.48
CA GLU A 254 -0.64 -21.40 15.12
C GLU A 254 0.33 -20.23 14.83
N ALA A 255 1.34 -20.03 15.68
CA ALA A 255 2.33 -18.98 15.49
C ALA A 255 3.20 -19.21 14.25
N TRP A 256 3.50 -20.48 13.92
CA TRP A 256 4.18 -20.82 12.67
C TRP A 256 3.30 -20.56 11.43
N ALA A 257 2.02 -20.92 11.48
CA ALA A 257 1.08 -20.61 10.40
C ALA A 257 0.90 -19.10 10.22
N ALA A 258 0.81 -18.36 11.33
CA ALA A 258 0.78 -16.90 11.34
C ALA A 258 2.06 -16.32 10.72
N ALA A 259 3.24 -16.83 11.10
CA ALA A 259 4.51 -16.39 10.53
C ALA A 259 4.62 -16.68 9.01
N LEU A 260 4.12 -17.83 8.58
CA LEU A 260 4.03 -18.20 7.17
C LEU A 260 3.15 -17.22 6.39
N TRP A 261 1.95 -16.93 6.89
CA TRP A 261 1.06 -15.95 6.27
C TRP A 261 1.66 -14.53 6.31
N TYR A 262 2.35 -14.18 7.39
CA TYR A 262 3.01 -12.89 7.54
C TYR A 262 4.04 -12.67 6.43
N GLY A 263 4.90 -13.66 6.16
CA GLY A 263 5.84 -13.61 5.04
C GLY A 263 5.18 -13.76 3.66
N ALA A 264 4.39 -14.81 3.45
CA ALA A 264 3.84 -15.16 2.15
C ALA A 264 2.72 -14.19 1.69
N GLY A 265 1.72 -14.01 2.54
CA GLY A 265 0.55 -13.19 2.23
C GLY A 265 0.90 -11.71 2.19
N THR A 266 1.55 -11.21 3.23
CA THR A 266 1.74 -9.76 3.33
C THR A 266 3.05 -9.27 2.70
N LEU A 267 4.19 -9.94 2.91
CA LEU A 267 5.46 -9.48 2.33
C LEU A 267 5.60 -9.85 0.84
N ALA A 268 5.26 -11.07 0.42
CA ALA A 268 5.38 -11.48 -0.98
C ALA A 268 4.17 -11.07 -1.83
N MET A 269 2.99 -11.66 -1.58
CA MET A 269 1.80 -11.41 -2.39
C MET A 269 1.33 -9.96 -2.29
N GLY A 270 1.28 -9.40 -1.07
CA GLY A 270 0.88 -8.01 -0.82
C GLY A 270 1.74 -7.00 -1.57
N ASN A 271 3.07 -7.07 -1.45
CA ASN A 271 3.95 -6.14 -2.16
C ASN A 271 3.93 -6.32 -3.68
N TRP A 272 3.82 -7.56 -4.17
CA TRP A 272 3.69 -7.78 -5.60
C TRP A 272 2.43 -7.10 -6.14
N LEU A 273 1.27 -7.37 -5.54
CA LEU A 273 0.00 -6.76 -5.94
C LEU A 273 0.03 -5.23 -5.79
N TRP A 274 0.63 -4.74 -4.71
CA TRP A 274 0.79 -3.31 -4.48
C TRP A 274 1.58 -2.64 -5.59
N TYR A 275 2.80 -3.11 -5.89
CA TYR A 275 3.63 -2.50 -6.93
C TYR A 275 3.02 -2.69 -8.33
N ALA A 276 2.36 -3.82 -8.59
CA ALA A 276 1.68 -4.08 -9.86
C ALA A 276 0.53 -3.08 -10.10
N GLY A 277 -0.29 -2.82 -9.09
CA GLY A 277 -1.34 -1.80 -9.16
C GLY A 277 -0.77 -0.38 -9.20
N LEU A 278 0.22 -0.09 -8.36
CA LEU A 278 0.84 1.23 -8.21
C LEU A 278 1.55 1.70 -9.49
N ALA A 279 2.13 0.78 -10.27
CA ALA A 279 2.74 1.09 -11.56
C ALA A 279 1.74 1.63 -12.59
N ARG A 280 0.45 1.28 -12.44
CA ARG A 280 -0.61 1.54 -13.43
C ARG A 280 -1.57 2.67 -13.05
N VAL A 281 -1.55 3.16 -11.80
CA VAL A 281 -2.47 4.22 -11.35
C VAL A 281 -1.73 5.47 -10.88
N GLN A 282 -2.44 6.59 -10.80
CA GLN A 282 -1.95 7.81 -10.13
C GLN A 282 -1.69 7.55 -8.64
N GLY A 283 -0.68 8.18 -8.06
CA GLY A 283 -0.30 7.88 -6.68
C GLY A 283 -1.35 8.40 -5.69
N ALA A 284 -2.06 9.49 -6.04
CA ALA A 284 -3.22 9.96 -5.28
C ALA A 284 -4.38 8.94 -5.24
N VAL A 285 -4.57 8.15 -6.30
CA VAL A 285 -5.56 7.06 -6.32
C VAL A 285 -5.12 5.94 -5.39
N ALA A 286 -3.86 5.50 -5.50
CA ALA A 286 -3.30 4.47 -4.62
C ALA A 286 -3.34 4.86 -3.14
N ALA A 287 -3.05 6.13 -2.81
CA ALA A 287 -3.16 6.69 -1.46
C ALA A 287 -4.57 6.53 -0.88
N GLY A 288 -5.60 6.70 -1.70
CA GLY A 288 -6.99 6.44 -1.32
C GLY A 288 -7.26 5.01 -0.87
N PHE A 289 -6.71 4.03 -1.59
CA PHE A 289 -6.85 2.61 -1.24
C PHE A 289 -6.17 2.27 0.07
N MET A 290 -5.19 3.04 0.54
CA MET A 290 -4.52 2.79 1.83
C MET A 290 -5.50 2.79 3.01
N ALA A 291 -6.63 3.47 2.91
CA ALA A 291 -7.66 3.44 3.95
C ALA A 291 -8.35 2.08 4.10
N LEU A 292 -8.27 1.16 3.11
CA LEU A 292 -8.72 -0.23 3.27
C LEU A 292 -7.89 -1.00 4.30
N MET A 293 -6.63 -0.62 4.50
CA MET A 293 -5.72 -1.32 5.40
C MET A 293 -6.26 -1.40 6.84
N PRO A 294 -6.62 -0.29 7.52
CA PRO A 294 -7.19 -0.36 8.88
C PRO A 294 -8.55 -1.06 8.93
N VAL A 295 -9.35 -0.97 7.86
CA VAL A 295 -10.62 -1.72 7.76
C VAL A 295 -10.36 -3.23 7.77
N SER A 296 -9.43 -3.69 6.94
CA SER A 296 -9.05 -5.11 6.89
C SER A 296 -8.43 -5.56 8.22
N ALA A 297 -7.55 -4.74 8.81
CA ALA A 297 -6.96 -5.04 10.11
C ALA A 297 -8.02 -5.29 11.18
N LEU A 298 -9.04 -4.42 11.27
CA LEU A 298 -10.13 -4.58 12.22
C LEU A 298 -10.93 -5.88 11.99
N VAL A 299 -11.30 -6.17 10.74
CA VAL A 299 -12.08 -7.39 10.42
C VAL A 299 -11.27 -8.64 10.76
N VAL A 300 -9.99 -8.67 10.42
CA VAL A 300 -9.11 -9.81 10.72
C VAL A 300 -8.85 -9.91 12.22
N SER A 301 -8.71 -8.79 12.95
CA SER A 301 -8.60 -8.80 14.41
C SER A 301 -9.86 -9.34 15.08
N TYR A 302 -11.05 -8.97 14.61
CA TYR A 302 -12.31 -9.53 15.12
C TYR A 302 -12.38 -11.04 14.93
N ILE A 303 -11.98 -11.55 13.75
CA ILE A 303 -12.06 -12.97 13.42
C ILE A 303 -10.98 -13.79 14.14
N LEU A 304 -9.73 -13.33 14.15
CA LEU A 304 -8.59 -14.10 14.67
C LEU A 304 -8.38 -13.91 16.18
N LEU A 305 -8.56 -12.68 16.69
CA LEU A 305 -8.28 -12.35 18.08
C LEU A 305 -9.55 -12.24 18.94
N GLY A 306 -10.75 -12.25 18.32
CA GLY A 306 -12.02 -12.12 19.04
C GLY A 306 -12.25 -10.73 19.65
N GLU A 307 -11.59 -9.69 19.13
CA GLU A 307 -11.72 -8.33 19.65
C GLU A 307 -13.16 -7.79 19.52
N PRO A 308 -13.71 -7.07 20.50
CA PRO A 308 -15.11 -6.63 20.47
C PRO A 308 -15.38 -5.58 19.39
N PHE A 309 -16.36 -5.85 18.52
CA PHE A 309 -16.82 -4.93 17.47
C PHE A 309 -17.82 -3.89 18.01
N ARG A 310 -17.52 -2.60 17.86
CA ARG A 310 -18.34 -1.50 18.38
C ARG A 310 -19.02 -0.73 17.23
N MET A 311 -20.12 -0.04 17.51
CA MET A 311 -20.87 0.73 16.49
C MET A 311 -20.04 1.84 15.83
N VAL A 312 -19.10 2.42 16.57
CA VAL A 312 -18.10 3.37 16.07
C VAL A 312 -17.21 2.78 14.96
N HIS A 313 -16.93 1.47 15.00
CA HIS A 313 -16.20 0.79 13.95
C HIS A 313 -17.01 0.69 12.65
N LEU A 314 -18.32 0.43 12.76
CA LEU A 314 -19.22 0.38 11.61
C LEU A 314 -19.31 1.74 10.90
N ALA A 315 -19.39 2.83 11.67
CA ALA A 315 -19.40 4.18 11.12
C ALA A 315 -18.11 4.48 10.34
N GLY A 316 -16.95 4.16 10.91
CA GLY A 316 -15.66 4.32 10.24
C GLY A 316 -15.54 3.47 8.96
N PHE A 317 -16.04 2.22 9.00
CA PHE A 317 -16.06 1.32 7.85
C PHE A 317 -16.86 1.89 6.67
N VAL A 318 -18.07 2.40 6.94
CA VAL A 318 -18.94 3.00 5.92
C VAL A 318 -18.26 4.21 5.26
N VAL A 319 -17.61 5.07 6.06
CA VAL A 319 -16.90 6.26 5.55
C VAL A 319 -15.72 5.86 4.67
N VAL A 320 -14.93 4.86 5.07
CA VAL A 320 -13.80 4.37 4.26
C VAL A 320 -14.28 3.73 2.95
N LEU A 321 -15.31 2.88 2.99
CA LEU A 321 -15.85 2.29 1.77
C LEU A 321 -16.40 3.34 0.82
N ALA A 322 -17.12 4.33 1.34
CA ALA A 322 -17.63 5.44 0.52
C ALA A 322 -16.48 6.23 -0.15
N SER A 323 -15.36 6.45 0.57
CA SER A 323 -14.19 7.14 0.02
C SER A 323 -13.56 6.35 -1.13
N VAL A 324 -13.41 5.03 -0.98
CA VAL A 324 -12.77 4.17 -1.98
C VAL A 324 -13.65 3.99 -3.22
N LEU A 325 -14.96 3.89 -3.02
CA LEU A 325 -15.93 3.88 -4.12
C LEU A 325 -15.88 5.20 -4.89
N MET A 326 -15.79 6.34 -4.20
CA MET A 326 -15.67 7.67 -4.82
C MET A 326 -14.38 7.80 -5.65
N ILE A 327 -13.24 7.33 -5.12
CA ILE A 327 -11.95 7.33 -5.84
C ILE A 327 -11.99 6.43 -7.06
N SER A 328 -12.56 5.22 -6.91
CA SER A 328 -12.69 4.26 -8.01
C SER A 328 -13.59 4.80 -9.11
N TRP A 329 -14.70 5.44 -8.75
CA TRP A 329 -15.62 6.07 -9.70
C TRP A 329 -14.99 7.25 -10.44
N GLU A 330 -14.28 8.12 -9.73
CA GLU A 330 -13.65 9.28 -10.34
C GLU A 330 -12.52 8.86 -11.29
N HIS A 331 -11.71 7.87 -10.90
CA HIS A 331 -10.68 7.31 -11.77
C HIS A 331 -11.29 6.71 -13.05
N ALA A 332 -12.35 5.91 -12.92
CA ALA A 332 -13.07 5.35 -14.07
C ALA A 332 -13.76 6.43 -14.93
N ARG A 333 -14.19 7.55 -14.34
CA ARG A 333 -14.76 8.69 -15.07
C ARG A 333 -13.68 9.44 -15.85
N MET A 334 -12.52 9.67 -15.25
CA MET A 334 -11.39 10.34 -15.93
C MET A 334 -10.88 9.50 -17.10
N ALA A 335 -10.74 8.19 -16.92
CA ALA A 335 -10.38 7.26 -17.99
C ALA A 335 -11.38 7.32 -19.17
N ARG A 336 -12.69 7.27 -18.88
CA ARG A 336 -13.74 7.40 -19.90
C ARG A 336 -13.70 8.74 -20.66
N ARG A 337 -13.43 9.84 -19.95
CA ARG A 337 -13.30 11.17 -20.57
C ARG A 337 -12.07 11.27 -21.47
N ALA A 338 -10.97 10.62 -21.11
CA ALA A 338 -9.76 10.60 -21.95
C ALA A 338 -10.02 9.84 -23.26
N VAL A 339 -10.66 8.67 -23.19
CA VAL A 339 -11.05 7.89 -24.39
C VAL A 339 -12.01 8.69 -25.28
N ALA A 340 -13.02 9.32 -24.69
CA ALA A 340 -13.98 10.14 -25.44
C ALA A 340 -13.33 11.34 -26.15
N ARG A 341 -12.34 11.98 -25.52
CA ARG A 341 -11.57 13.09 -26.14
C ARG A 341 -10.68 12.60 -27.26
N ALA A 342 -10.01 11.46 -27.10
CA ALA A 342 -9.19 10.87 -28.16
C ALA A 342 -10.05 10.52 -29.38
N ALA A 343 -11.21 9.89 -29.18
CA ALA A 343 -12.14 9.57 -30.26
C ALA A 343 -12.72 10.81 -30.97
N CYS A 344 -12.87 11.94 -30.27
CA CYS A 344 -13.32 13.19 -30.87
C CYS A 344 -12.22 13.89 -31.66
N ALA A 345 -10.96 13.80 -31.20
CA ALA A 345 -9.81 14.36 -31.91
C ALA A 345 -9.51 13.60 -33.22
N ASP A 346 -9.65 12.28 -33.20
CA ASP A 346 -9.46 11.43 -34.39
C ASP A 346 -10.46 11.78 -35.50
N ARG A 347 -11.74 11.93 -35.14
CA ARG A 347 -12.79 12.34 -36.10
C ARG A 347 -12.56 13.74 -36.68
N ALA A 348 -12.09 14.68 -35.87
CA ALA A 348 -11.79 16.03 -36.35
C ALA A 348 -10.61 16.03 -37.33
N GLY A 349 -9.60 15.18 -37.11
CA GLY A 349 -8.48 15.03 -38.04
C GLY A 349 -8.86 14.36 -39.37
N ASP A 350 -9.74 13.35 -39.32
CA ASP A 350 -10.25 12.69 -40.53
C ASP A 350 -11.05 13.67 -41.41
N GLU A 351 -11.97 14.44 -40.81
CA GLU A 351 -12.77 15.46 -41.52
C GLU A 351 -11.89 16.55 -42.16
N GLU A 352 -10.84 17.01 -41.47
CA GLU A 352 -9.91 18.01 -42.00
C GLU A 352 -9.08 17.46 -43.18
N SER A 353 -8.75 16.16 -43.14
CA SER A 353 -8.02 15.48 -44.23
C SER A 353 -8.86 15.22 -45.48
N GLU A 354 -10.17 15.03 -45.30
CA GLU A 354 -11.13 14.81 -46.38
C GLU A 354 -11.43 16.12 -47.12
N VAL A 355 -11.52 17.24 -46.38
CA VAL A 355 -11.69 18.59 -46.94
C VAL A 355 -10.46 19.05 -47.74
N VAL A 356 -9.25 18.64 -47.37
CA VAL A 356 -8.01 18.99 -48.11
C VAL A 356 -7.83 18.16 -49.39
N ARG A 357 -8.54 17.03 -49.53
CA ARG A 357 -8.44 16.13 -50.70
C ARG A 357 -9.56 16.29 -51.72
N GLY A 358 -10.62 17.03 -51.40
CA GLY A 358 -11.73 17.35 -52.31
C GLY A 358 -11.54 18.70 -53.02
#